data_AF-A0A8T6URE3-F1
#
_entry.id   AF-A0A8T6URE3-F1
#
_cell.length_a   1.000
_cell.length_b   1.000
_cell.length_c   1.000
_cell.angle_alpha   90.00
_cell.angle_beta   90.00
_cell.angle_gamma   90.00
#
_symmetry.space_group_name_H-M   'P 1'
#
loop_
_entity.id
_entity.type
_entity.pdbx_description
1 polymer ?
#
loop_
_entity_poly.entity_id
_entity_poly.type
_entity_poly.pdbx_seq_one_letter_code
_entity_poly.pdbx_strand_id
1 'polypeptide(L)' 'MNEHNAGKVASTKSRIPLTLIYWEGCLNMQDATKREKYLKSSWGKRYIKNRINHYLTG' A
#
# COMPACT_ATOMS: atom_id res chain seq x y z
N MET A 1 -6.01 -9.24 -3.99
CA MET A 1 -6.65 -9.22 -2.65
C MET A 1 -7.01 -10.61 -2.16
N ASN A 2 -7.69 -11.42 -2.97
CA ASN A 2 -8.07 -12.80 -2.60
C ASN A 2 -6.89 -13.68 -2.16
N GLU A 3 -5.73 -13.58 -2.81
CA GLU A 3 -4.55 -14.36 -2.43
C GLU A 3 -3.92 -13.94 -1.10
N HIS A 4 -3.94 -12.63 -0.80
CA HIS A 4 -3.47 -12.09 0.47
C HIS A 4 -4.39 -12.50 1.62
N ASN A 5 -5.71 -12.41 1.42
CA ASN A 5 -6.70 -12.81 2.42
C ASN A 5 -6.85 -14.34 2.56
N ALA A 6 -6.44 -15.10 1.54
CA ALA A 6 -6.34 -16.56 1.62
C ALA A 6 -5.03 -17.05 2.28
N GLY A 7 -4.17 -16.15 2.78
CA GLY A 7 -2.94 -16.54 3.49
C GLY A 7 -1.86 -17.16 2.61
N LYS A 8 -1.97 -17.01 1.29
CA LYS A 8 -0.99 -17.55 0.33
C LYS A 8 0.32 -16.75 0.29
N VAL A 9 0.32 -15.54 0.84
CA VAL A 9 1.49 -14.65 0.89
C VAL A 9 2.10 -14.66 2.28
N ALA A 10 3.33 -15.18 2.41
CA ALA A 10 4.02 -15.37 3.69
C ALA A 10 4.14 -14.07 4.52
N SER A 11 4.41 -12.93 3.87
CA SER A 11 4.57 -11.63 4.54
C SER A 11 3.27 -11.04 5.10
N THR A 12 2.11 -11.41 4.53
CA THR A 12 0.81 -10.88 4.94
C THR A 12 -0.06 -11.91 5.67
N LYS A 13 0.36 -13.18 5.73
CA LYS A 13 -0.37 -14.31 6.32
C LYS A 13 -0.77 -14.11 7.77
N SER A 14 0.05 -13.43 8.57
CA SER A 14 -0.23 -13.18 10.01
C SER A 14 -1.13 -11.99 10.29
N ARG A 15 -1.52 -11.20 9.27
CA ARG A 15 -2.25 -9.92 9.42
C ARG A 15 -3.60 -9.90 8.69
N ILE A 16 -4.16 -11.08 8.43
CA ILE A 16 -5.45 -11.27 7.75
C ILE A 16 -6.58 -11.06 8.77
N PRO A 17 -7.72 -10.45 8.39
CA PRO A 17 -8.07 -9.97 7.04
C PRO A 17 -7.46 -8.61 6.71
N LEU A 18 -6.93 -8.47 5.49
CA LEU A 18 -6.47 -7.20 4.96
C LEU A 18 -7.65 -6.50 4.27
N THR A 19 -7.69 -5.19 4.37
CA THR A 19 -8.64 -4.33 3.63
C THR A 19 -7.85 -3.40 2.72
N LEU A 20 -8.23 -3.31 1.44
CA LEU A 20 -7.59 -2.40 0.50
C LEU A 20 -8.14 -0.99 0.73
N ILE A 21 -7.31 -0.12 1.33
CA ILE A 21 -7.67 1.26 1.66
C ILE A 21 -7.30 2.22 0.53
N TYR A 22 -6.19 1.93 -0.16
CA TYR A 22 -5.62 2.84 -1.15
C TYR A 22 -4.78 2.10 -2.19
N TRP A 23 -4.89 2.53 -3.45
CA TRP A 23 -4.07 2.03 -4.54
C TRP A 23 -3.82 3.16 -5.55
N GLU A 24 -2.69 3.10 -6.27
CA GLU A 24 -2.37 4.00 -7.39
C GLU A 24 -1.94 3.14 -8.59
N GLY A 25 -2.41 3.51 -9.78
CA GLY A 25 -1.98 2.93 -11.04
C GLY A 25 -1.07 3.88 -11.81
N CYS A 26 -0.06 3.34 -12.51
CA CYS A 26 0.79 4.08 -13.42
C CYS A 26 0.82 3.36 -14.78
N LEU A 27 0.82 4.11 -15.88
CA LEU A 27 0.89 3.55 -17.25
C LEU A 27 2.30 3.05 -17.60
N ASN A 28 3.32 3.68 -17.03
CA ASN A 28 4.71 3.33 -17.24
C ASN A 28 5.27 2.56 -16.05
N MET A 29 5.90 1.41 -16.31
CA MET A 29 6.51 0.55 -15.30
C MET A 29 7.63 1.27 -14.53
N GLN A 30 8.41 2.10 -15.21
CA GLN A 30 9.52 2.83 -14.58
C GLN A 30 9.00 3.84 -13.55
N ASP A 31 7.92 4.53 -13.89
CA ASP A 31 7.27 5.48 -12.98
C ASP A 31 6.60 4.75 -11.82
N ALA A 32 5.94 3.61 -12.08
CA ALA A 32 5.39 2.74 -11.04
C ALA A 32 6.47 2.31 -10.03
N THR A 33 7.65 1.90 -10.53
CA THR A 33 8.75 1.41 -9.69
C THR A 33 9.35 2.54 -8.84
N LYS A 34 9.57 3.72 -9.43
CA LYS A 34 10.03 4.91 -8.69
C LYS A 34 9.02 5.31 -7.62
N ARG A 35 7.73 5.29 -7.97
CA ARG A 35 6.62 5.62 -7.08
C ARG A 35 6.53 4.66 -5.91
N GLU A 36 6.59 3.35 -6.16
CA GLU A 36 6.58 2.32 -5.12
C GLU A 36 7.75 2.49 -4.14
N LYS A 37 8.97 2.69 -4.66
CA LYS A 37 10.16 2.94 -3.84
C LYS A 37 9.99 4.19 -2.96
N TYR A 38 9.49 5.28 -3.54
CA TYR A 38 9.21 6.49 -2.78
C TYR A 38 8.17 6.25 -1.69
N LEU A 39 7.06 5.59 -2.00
CA LEU A 39 5.97 5.32 -1.05
C LEU A 39 6.41 4.43 0.13
N LYS A 40 7.39 3.55 -0.08
CA LYS A 40 8.01 2.72 0.97
C LYS A 40 8.94 3.50 1.91
N SER A 41 9.40 4.70 1.52
CA SER A 41 10.24 5.58 2.35
C SER A 41 9.45 6.24 3.50
N SER A 42 10.15 6.79 4.50
CA SER A 42 9.53 7.52 5.61
C SER A 42 8.70 8.73 5.13
N TRP A 43 9.22 9.46 4.13
CA TRP A 43 8.51 10.59 3.52
C TRP A 43 7.29 10.14 2.71
N GLY A 44 7.40 9.03 1.99
CA GLY A 44 6.28 8.42 1.27
C GLY A 44 5.15 7.96 2.19
N LYS A 45 5.49 7.38 3.34
CA LYS A 45 4.49 7.02 4.38
C LYS A 45 3.78 8.27 4.92
N ARG A 46 4.51 9.36 5.17
CA ARG A 46 3.91 10.65 5.59
C ARG A 46 3.01 11.23 4.50
N TYR A 47 3.41 11.14 3.24
CA TYR A 47 2.59 11.53 2.10
C TYR A 47 1.26 10.75 2.07
N ILE A 48 1.29 9.41 2.23
CA ILE A 48 0.06 8.60 2.25
C ILE A 48 -0.82 9.00 3.43
N LYS A 49 -0.26 9.18 4.63
CA LYS A 49 -1.03 9.63 5.80
C LYS A 49 -1.73 10.97 5.54
N ASN A 50 -1.02 11.94 4.96
CA ASN A 50 -1.60 13.23 4.59
C ASN A 50 -2.65 13.10 3.47
N ARG A 51 -2.44 12.19 2.51
CA ARG A 51 -3.38 12.00 1.39
C ARG A 51 -4.67 11.33 1.83
N ILE A 52 -4.61 10.42 2.81
CA ILE A 52 -5.75 9.69 3.35
C ILE A 52 -6.06 10.16 4.78
N ASN A 53 -6.00 11.48 4.99
CA ASN A 53 -6.12 12.14 6.29
C ASN A 53 -7.54 12.16 6.90
N HIS A 54 -8.50 11.44 6.32
CA HIS A 54 -9.82 11.23 6.94
C HIS A 54 -10.05 9.77 7.34
N TYR A 55 -9.29 8.84 6.76
CA TYR A 55 -9.44 7.41 7.04
C TYR A 55 -8.33 6.89 7.96
N LEU A 56 -7.09 7.41 7.83
CA LEU A 56 -5.94 6.97 8.64
C LEU A 56 -5.76 7.78 9.93
N THR A 57 -6.68 8.70 10.21
CA THR A 57 -6.64 9.58 11.37
C THR A 57 -7.26 8.85 12.53
N GLY A 58 -6.40 8.30 13.39
CA GLY A 58 -6.72 7.89 14.75
C GLY A 58 -6.44 9.02 15.72
#